data_AF-A0A0X3PVQ8-F1
#
_entry.id   AF-A0A0X3PVQ8-F1
#
_cell.length_a   1.000
_cell.length_b   1.000
_cell.length_c   1.000
_cell.angle_alpha   90.00
_cell.angle_beta   90.00
_cell.angle_gamma   90.00
#
_symmetry.space_group_name_H-M   'P 1'
#
loop_
_entity.id
_entity.type
_entity.pdbx_description
1 polymer ?
#
loop_
_entity_poly.entity_id
_entity_poly.type
_entity_poly.pdbx_seq_one_letter_code
_entity_poly.pdbx_strand_id
1 'polypeptide(L)'
;MKETANVIARYAVVCQKNGLVPIIEPDILCDGNHSLEISEHINETMLSYVFKALADHQIYLEGTLLKTNFIRSGHSSCKISTIEENAAATLRVLQRTVPVAVPGILFLSGGLAENSATLNLNEVNRTPGKKPWALTFSFGRALHNSVLQAWQGRKENVPSAHCQLLKLAKANSYASMGCYEGVKRTPVGERSIFVASHAY
;
A
#
# COMPACT_ATOMS: atom_id res chain seq x y z
N MET A 1 17.04 -0.79 -9.34
CA MET A 1 16.62 0.55 -8.88
C MET A 1 16.67 1.59 -10.00
N LYS A 2 17.83 1.98 -10.53
CA LYS A 2 17.93 2.97 -11.63
C LYS A 2 17.08 2.63 -12.85
N GLU A 3 17.18 1.39 -13.34
CA GLU A 3 16.39 0.94 -14.50
C GLU A 3 14.89 1.02 -14.22
N THR A 4 14.43 0.44 -13.11
CA THR A 4 13.04 0.49 -12.66
C THR A 4 12.52 1.93 -12.57
N ALA A 5 13.28 2.85 -11.98
CA ALA A 5 12.91 4.26 -11.85
C ALA A 5 12.76 4.93 -13.23
N ASN A 6 13.69 4.70 -14.15
CA ASN A 6 13.62 5.24 -15.51
C ASN A 6 12.43 4.67 -16.30
N VAL A 7 12.16 3.36 -16.19
CA VAL A 7 11.00 2.73 -16.84
C VAL A 7 9.71 3.36 -16.34
N ILE A 8 9.56 3.52 -15.02
CA ILE A 8 8.42 4.17 -14.38
C ILE A 8 8.26 5.61 -14.88
N ALA A 9 9.35 6.38 -14.96
CA ALA A 9 9.29 7.76 -15.42
C ALA A 9 8.85 7.86 -16.89
N ARG A 10 9.35 6.98 -17.78
CA ARG A 10 8.88 6.91 -19.18
C ARG A 10 7.40 6.55 -19.28
N TYR A 11 6.93 5.62 -18.45
CA TYR A 11 5.50 5.30 -18.37
C TYR A 11 4.67 6.53 -17.97
N ALA A 12 5.12 7.27 -16.95
CA ALA A 12 4.45 8.47 -16.48
C ALA A 12 4.37 9.56 -17.57
N VAL A 13 5.44 9.74 -18.36
CA VAL A 13 5.45 10.66 -19.52
C VAL A 13 4.33 10.29 -20.50
N VAL A 14 4.21 9.01 -20.85
CA VAL A 14 3.18 8.55 -21.81
C VAL A 14 1.78 8.77 -21.24
N CYS A 15 1.55 8.47 -19.95
CA CYS A 15 0.26 8.72 -19.31
C CYS A 15 -0.12 10.20 -19.36
N GLN A 16 0.77 11.10 -18.90
CA GLN A 16 0.46 12.52 -18.82
C GLN A 16 0.25 13.16 -20.21
N LYS A 17 1.02 12.73 -21.22
CA LYS A 17 0.81 13.16 -22.62
C LYS A 17 -0.57 12.80 -23.18
N ASN A 18 -1.23 11.80 -22.61
CA ASN A 18 -2.54 11.32 -23.04
C ASN A 18 -3.66 11.65 -22.04
N GLY A 19 -3.41 12.54 -21.07
CA GLY A 19 -4.42 12.94 -20.08
C GLY A 19 -4.78 11.86 -19.06
N LEU A 20 -3.92 10.86 -18.87
CA LEU A 20 -4.08 9.83 -17.84
C LEU A 20 -3.19 10.16 -16.63
N VAL A 21 -3.73 9.99 -15.42
CA VAL A 21 -2.97 10.13 -14.17
C VAL A 21 -2.15 8.85 -13.96
N PRO A 22 -0.81 8.89 -14.01
CA PRO A 22 0.01 7.72 -13.70
C PRO A 22 0.01 7.43 -12.21
N ILE A 23 -0.24 6.17 -11.87
CA ILE A 23 0.02 5.62 -10.53
C ILE A 23 1.42 5.03 -10.56
N ILE A 24 2.32 5.62 -9.78
CA ILE A 24 3.72 5.24 -9.70
C ILE A 24 3.88 4.13 -8.67
N GLU A 25 4.17 2.91 -9.12
CA GLU A 25 4.26 1.72 -8.25
C GLU A 25 5.65 1.09 -8.29
N PRO A 26 6.62 1.59 -7.50
CA PRO A 26 7.91 0.93 -7.31
C PRO A 26 7.78 -0.19 -6.27
N ASP A 27 7.20 -1.32 -6.68
CA ASP A 27 6.93 -2.43 -5.77
C ASP A 27 8.24 -3.06 -5.23
N ILE A 28 8.34 -3.14 -3.90
CA ILE A 28 9.43 -3.81 -3.18
C ILE A 28 8.79 -4.96 -2.40
N LEU A 29 9.14 -6.18 -2.79
CA LEU A 29 8.60 -7.38 -2.18
C LEU A 29 9.01 -7.48 -0.71
N CYS A 30 8.07 -7.88 0.14
CA CYS A 30 8.32 -8.13 1.57
C CYS A 30 8.86 -9.55 1.84
N ASP A 31 9.32 -10.25 0.80
CA ASP A 31 9.81 -11.62 0.89
C ASP A 31 11.18 -11.66 1.58
N GLY A 32 11.39 -12.67 2.43
CA GLY A 32 12.65 -12.90 3.12
C GLY A 32 12.63 -12.60 4.62
N ASN A 33 13.82 -12.63 5.22
CA ASN A 33 14.05 -12.56 6.67
C ASN A 33 14.65 -11.22 7.14
N HIS A 34 14.56 -10.18 6.30
CA HIS A 34 15.14 -8.88 6.58
C HIS A 34 14.43 -8.16 7.74
N SER A 35 15.16 -7.28 8.42
CA SER A 35 14.63 -6.46 9.52
C SER A 35 13.86 -5.25 8.99
N LEU A 36 13.14 -4.56 9.88
CA LEU A 36 12.39 -3.35 9.54
C LEU A 36 13.33 -2.24 9.03
N GLU A 37 14.52 -2.12 9.62
CA GLU A 37 15.52 -1.09 9.29
C GLU A 37 16.08 -1.29 7.88
N ILE A 38 16.26 -2.55 7.47
CA ILE A 38 16.65 -2.87 6.08
C ILE A 38 15.52 -2.48 5.12
N SER A 39 14.26 -2.79 5.45
CA SER A 39 13.11 -2.36 4.65
C SER A 39 13.03 -0.84 4.52
N GLU A 40 13.21 -0.10 5.62
CA GLU A 40 13.26 1.36 5.61
C GLU A 40 14.34 1.87 4.65
N HIS A 41 15.57 1.37 4.80
CA HIS A 41 16.71 1.80 3.97
C HIS A 41 16.49 1.54 2.48
N ILE A 42 16.01 0.35 2.12
CA ILE A 42 15.78 -0.03 0.72
C ILE A 42 14.65 0.79 0.11
N ASN A 43 13.55 1.01 0.84
CA ASN A 43 12.44 1.82 0.34
C ASN A 43 12.81 3.30 0.21
N GLU A 44 13.54 3.85 1.19
CA GLU A 44 14.05 5.23 1.13
C GLU A 44 14.95 5.43 -0.11
N THR A 45 15.85 4.47 -0.35
CA THR A 45 16.75 4.49 -1.51
C THR A 45 15.97 4.39 -2.83
N MET A 46 15.04 3.43 -2.94
CA MET A 46 14.28 3.23 -4.16
C MET A 46 13.39 4.43 -4.49
N LEU A 47 12.69 5.00 -3.51
CA LEU A 47 11.86 6.20 -3.71
C LEU A 47 12.71 7.41 -4.12
N SER A 48 13.91 7.56 -3.56
CA SER A 48 14.85 8.60 -3.98
C SER A 48 15.24 8.47 -5.46
N TYR A 49 15.51 7.24 -5.93
CA TYR A 49 15.75 6.99 -7.36
C TYR A 49 14.52 7.30 -8.21
N VAL A 50 13.32 6.92 -7.76
CA VAL A 50 12.06 7.16 -8.48
C VAL A 50 11.81 8.65 -8.64
N PHE A 51 11.80 9.43 -7.55
CA PHE A 51 11.51 10.86 -7.64
C PHE A 51 12.59 11.64 -8.39
N LYS A 52 13.86 11.21 -8.32
CA LYS A 52 14.90 11.75 -9.19
C LYS A 52 14.61 11.49 -10.67
N ALA A 53 14.24 10.27 -11.04
CA ALA A 53 13.89 9.94 -12.43
C ALA A 53 12.64 10.68 -12.90
N LEU A 54 11.61 10.81 -12.05
CA LEU A 54 10.42 11.60 -12.37
C LEU A 54 10.78 13.08 -12.63
N ALA A 55 11.67 13.66 -11.84
CA ALA A 55 12.16 15.02 -12.05
C ALA A 55 12.97 15.16 -13.34
N ASP A 56 13.87 14.20 -13.64
CA ASP A 56 14.67 14.19 -14.88
C ASP A 56 13.81 14.12 -16.14
N HIS A 57 12.67 13.42 -16.03
CA HIS A 57 11.67 13.31 -17.10
C HIS A 57 10.60 14.41 -17.07
N GLN A 58 10.76 15.43 -16.21
CA GLN A 58 9.86 16.59 -16.10
C GLN A 58 8.40 16.21 -15.84
N ILE A 59 8.18 15.19 -15.01
CA ILE A 59 6.83 14.76 -14.63
C ILE A 59 6.16 15.81 -13.74
N TYR A 60 4.91 16.13 -14.05
CA TYR A 60 4.05 17.00 -13.24
C TYR A 60 3.52 16.21 -12.03
N LEU A 61 4.12 16.38 -10.85
CA LEU A 61 3.89 15.54 -9.67
C LEU A 61 2.47 15.64 -9.11
N GLU A 62 1.86 16.83 -9.18
CA GLU A 62 0.48 17.10 -8.76
C GLU A 62 -0.54 16.28 -9.58
N GLY A 63 -0.16 15.87 -10.79
CA GLY A 63 -0.92 14.97 -11.66
C GLY A 63 -0.49 13.51 -11.58
N THR A 64 0.07 13.06 -10.45
CA THR A 64 0.47 11.66 -10.21
C THR A 64 -0.11 11.12 -8.90
N LEU A 65 -0.02 9.81 -8.69
CA LEU A 65 -0.21 9.18 -7.38
C LEU A 65 0.95 8.23 -7.11
N LEU A 66 1.39 8.12 -5.86
CA LEU A 66 2.36 7.09 -5.46
C LEU A 66 1.61 5.87 -4.95
N LYS A 67 1.93 4.67 -5.41
CA LYS A 67 1.46 3.42 -4.84
C LYS A 67 2.62 2.63 -4.26
N THR A 68 2.58 2.36 -2.96
CA THR A 68 3.70 1.74 -2.24
C THR A 68 3.24 0.80 -1.14
N ASN A 69 4.12 -0.07 -0.66
CA ASN A 69 3.88 -0.93 0.49
C ASN A 69 3.94 -0.16 1.81
N PHE A 70 3.32 -0.73 2.85
CA PHE A 70 3.70 -0.40 4.23
C PHE A 70 5.12 -0.91 4.49
N ILE A 71 5.93 -0.10 5.16
CA ILE A 71 7.28 -0.50 5.56
C ILE A 71 7.15 -1.44 6.75
N ARG A 72 7.61 -2.68 6.58
CA ARG A 72 7.53 -3.75 7.58
C ARG A 72 8.73 -4.67 7.48
N SER A 73 8.99 -5.47 8.52
CA SER A 73 9.98 -6.53 8.42
C SER A 73 9.53 -7.63 7.45
N GLY A 74 10.52 -8.38 6.95
CA GLY A 74 10.29 -9.45 5.98
C GLY A 74 9.37 -10.53 6.52
N HIS A 75 8.60 -11.17 5.64
CA HIS A 75 7.58 -12.15 6.05
C HIS A 75 8.15 -13.32 6.87
N SER A 76 9.40 -13.70 6.62
CA SER A 76 10.12 -14.77 7.32
C SER A 76 11.13 -14.24 8.35
N SER A 77 10.99 -12.98 8.76
CA SER A 77 11.86 -12.39 9.78
C SER A 77 11.63 -13.03 11.14
N CYS A 78 12.71 -13.26 11.90
CA CYS A 78 12.62 -13.73 13.29
C CYS A 78 11.95 -12.70 14.22
N LYS A 79 11.92 -11.42 13.80
CA LYS A 79 11.25 -10.33 14.52
C LYS A 79 10.24 -9.65 13.59
N ILE A 80 8.98 -10.04 13.71
CA ILE A 80 7.88 -9.39 13.00
C ILE A 80 7.61 -8.04 13.67
N SER A 81 7.64 -6.97 12.88
CA SER A 81 7.39 -5.61 13.36
C SER A 81 5.91 -5.39 13.70
N THR A 82 5.64 -4.56 14.70
CA THR A 82 4.27 -4.21 15.10
C THR A 82 3.63 -3.23 14.12
N ILE A 83 2.31 -3.03 14.22
CA ILE A 83 1.58 -2.08 13.37
C ILE A 83 2.06 -0.64 13.60
N GLU A 84 2.36 -0.29 14.85
CA GLU A 84 2.89 1.01 15.27
C GLU A 84 4.32 1.23 14.75
N GLU A 85 5.16 0.20 14.83
CA GLU A 85 6.51 0.23 14.25
C GLU A 85 6.45 0.42 12.72
N ASN A 86 5.56 -0.32 12.04
CA ASN A 86 5.35 -0.19 10.60
C ASN A 86 4.87 1.21 10.23
N ALA A 87 3.93 1.76 11.00
CA ALA A 87 3.36 3.07 10.73
C ALA A 87 4.40 4.19 10.87
N ALA A 88 5.20 4.14 11.95
CA ALA A 88 6.28 5.08 12.18
C ALA A 88 7.37 4.98 11.10
N ALA A 89 7.79 3.76 10.73
CA ALA A 89 8.75 3.52 9.65
C ALA A 89 8.24 4.02 8.30
N THR A 90 6.99 3.70 7.98
CA THR A 90 6.33 4.17 6.75
C THR A 90 6.31 5.68 6.69
N LEU A 91 5.84 6.35 7.73
CA LEU A 91 5.77 7.81 7.74
C LEU A 91 7.15 8.46 7.62
N ARG A 92 8.17 7.92 8.29
CA ARG A 92 9.56 8.40 8.15
C ARG A 92 10.07 8.31 6.73
N VAL A 93 9.93 7.16 6.08
CA VAL A 93 10.38 6.94 4.70
C VAL A 93 9.69 7.90 3.75
N LEU A 94 8.37 8.06 3.87
CA LEU A 94 7.60 8.99 3.03
C LEU A 94 8.05 10.45 3.24
N GLN A 95 8.19 10.88 4.50
CA GLN A 95 8.67 12.22 4.85
C GLN A 95 10.06 12.56 4.33
N ARG A 96 10.93 11.56 4.19
CA ARG A 96 12.29 11.76 3.68
C ARG A 96 12.39 11.79 2.16
N THR A 97 11.40 11.26 1.44
CA THR A 97 11.56 10.96 0.00
C THR A 97 10.48 11.51 -0.91
N VAL A 98 9.25 11.66 -0.43
CA VAL A 98 8.14 12.07 -1.28
C VAL A 98 8.03 13.60 -1.30
N PRO A 99 8.05 14.27 -2.45
CA PRO A 99 7.78 15.70 -2.53
C PRO A 99 6.34 16.03 -2.14
N VAL A 100 6.12 17.17 -1.49
CA VAL A 100 4.79 17.63 -1.05
C VAL A 100 3.81 17.87 -2.21
N ALA A 101 4.31 18.01 -3.43
CA ALA A 101 3.51 18.21 -4.64
C ALA A 101 2.71 16.96 -5.05
N VAL A 102 3.10 15.76 -4.64
CA VAL A 102 2.29 14.55 -4.88
C VAL A 102 0.95 14.72 -4.12
N PRO A 103 -0.22 14.51 -4.72
CA PRO A 103 -1.49 14.75 -4.02
C PRO A 103 -1.85 13.61 -3.05
N GLY A 104 -1.43 12.38 -3.36
CA GLY A 104 -1.84 11.20 -2.59
C GLY A 104 -0.95 9.99 -2.74
N ILE A 105 -0.98 9.17 -1.69
CA ILE A 105 -0.25 7.91 -1.56
C ILE A 105 -1.27 6.80 -1.33
N LEU A 106 -1.24 5.81 -2.20
CA LEU A 106 -2.10 4.64 -2.22
C LEU A 106 -1.33 3.44 -1.68
N PHE A 107 -1.63 2.99 -0.47
CA PHE A 107 -0.98 1.79 0.05
C PHE A 107 -1.49 0.54 -0.66
N LEU A 108 -0.55 -0.33 -1.02
CA LEU A 108 -0.85 -1.67 -1.52
C LEU A 108 -0.74 -2.68 -0.37
N SER A 109 -1.54 -3.75 -0.41
CA SER A 109 -1.67 -4.63 0.76
C SER A 109 -0.52 -5.62 0.96
N GLY A 110 0.31 -5.88 -0.07
CA GLY A 110 1.62 -6.52 0.08
C GLY A 110 1.62 -7.90 0.75
N GLY A 111 0.54 -8.68 0.56
CA GLY A 111 0.34 -9.99 1.19
C GLY A 111 -0.21 -9.97 2.62
N LEU A 112 -0.44 -8.79 3.20
CA LEU A 112 -1.10 -8.65 4.50
C LEU A 112 -2.54 -9.17 4.44
N ALA A 113 -2.98 -9.81 5.53
CA ALA A 113 -4.39 -10.13 5.74
C ALA A 113 -5.27 -8.86 5.69
N GLU A 114 -6.55 -9.02 5.34
CA GLU A 114 -7.49 -7.89 5.16
C GLU A 114 -7.53 -6.97 6.39
N ASN A 115 -7.62 -7.56 7.59
CA ASN A 115 -7.66 -6.78 8.83
C ASN A 115 -6.32 -6.10 9.11
N SER A 116 -5.19 -6.79 8.88
CA SER A 116 -3.86 -6.21 9.07
C SER A 116 -3.60 -5.03 8.13
N ALA A 117 -4.03 -5.11 6.87
CA ALA A 117 -3.91 -4.00 5.92
C ALA A 117 -4.74 -2.79 6.38
N THR A 118 -5.98 -3.03 6.84
CA THR A 118 -6.87 -1.99 7.39
C THR A 118 -6.24 -1.33 8.62
N LEU A 119 -5.68 -2.11 9.55
CA LEU A 119 -5.07 -1.60 10.77
C LEU A 119 -3.78 -0.83 10.51
N ASN A 120 -2.91 -1.29 9.60
CA ASN A 120 -1.71 -0.52 9.22
C ASN A 120 -2.10 0.81 8.57
N LEU A 121 -3.11 0.84 7.69
CA LEU A 121 -3.61 2.08 7.09
C LEU A 121 -4.12 3.05 8.16
N ASN A 122 -4.90 2.53 9.12
CA ASN A 122 -5.44 3.32 10.22
C ASN A 122 -4.32 3.90 11.08
N GLU A 123 -3.33 3.09 11.44
CA GLU A 123 -2.26 3.49 12.32
C GLU A 123 -1.33 4.52 11.66
N VAL A 124 -1.03 4.38 10.37
CA VAL A 124 -0.30 5.41 9.60
C VAL A 124 -1.04 6.76 9.63
N ASN A 125 -2.36 6.74 9.49
CA ASN A 125 -3.17 7.96 9.55
C ASN A 125 -3.27 8.54 10.97
N ARG A 126 -3.25 7.71 12.02
CA ARG A 126 -3.24 8.15 13.43
C ARG A 126 -1.87 8.61 13.93
N THR A 127 -0.79 8.04 13.41
CA THR A 127 0.58 8.31 13.84
C THR A 127 0.88 9.81 13.73
N PRO A 128 1.33 10.49 14.82
CA PRO A 128 1.65 11.91 14.77
C PRO A 128 2.75 12.22 13.76
N GLY A 129 2.59 13.32 13.00
CA GLY A 129 3.60 13.81 12.06
C GLY A 129 3.00 14.55 10.87
N LYS A 130 3.85 15.28 10.14
CA LYS A 130 3.44 16.00 8.93
C LYS A 130 3.10 15.01 7.81
N LYS A 131 1.89 15.11 7.29
CA LYS A 131 1.38 14.27 6.20
C LYS A 131 0.76 15.20 5.15
N PRO A 132 1.58 15.85 4.31
CA PRO A 132 1.08 16.79 3.30
C PRO A 132 0.37 16.09 2.13
N TRP A 133 0.33 14.75 2.13
CA TRP A 133 -0.34 13.90 1.14
C TRP A 133 -1.57 13.24 1.74
N ALA A 134 -2.59 12.98 0.93
CA ALA A 134 -3.63 12.04 1.32
C ALA A 134 -3.06 10.62 1.44
N LEU A 135 -3.29 9.93 2.56
CA LEU A 135 -2.83 8.56 2.80
C LEU A 135 -4.01 7.60 2.76
N THR A 136 -4.17 6.88 1.65
CA THR A 136 -5.32 5.99 1.41
C THR A 136 -4.86 4.65 0.83
N PHE A 137 -5.77 3.86 0.26
CA PHE A 137 -5.52 2.48 -0.16
C PHE A 137 -5.76 2.24 -1.65
N SER A 138 -4.96 1.34 -2.22
CA SER A 138 -5.21 0.65 -3.48
C SER A 138 -5.03 -0.85 -3.23
N PHE A 139 -6.05 -1.44 -2.61
CA PHE A 139 -6.02 -2.83 -2.15
C PHE A 139 -6.65 -3.77 -3.18
N GLY A 140 -5.89 -4.81 -3.55
CA GLY A 140 -6.41 -5.96 -4.31
C GLY A 140 -6.92 -7.04 -3.36
N ARG A 141 -6.05 -8.01 -3.01
CA ARG A 141 -6.44 -9.15 -2.17
C ARG A 141 -7.04 -8.73 -0.82
N ALA A 142 -6.55 -7.65 -0.20
CA ALA A 142 -7.08 -7.17 1.08
C ALA A 142 -8.51 -6.59 1.01
N LEU A 143 -9.05 -6.36 -0.21
CA LEU A 143 -10.43 -5.89 -0.42
C LEU A 143 -11.34 -7.00 -0.98
N HIS A 144 -10.78 -8.01 -1.65
CA HIS A 144 -11.55 -8.99 -2.41
C HIS A 144 -11.53 -10.41 -1.84
N ASN A 145 -10.62 -10.79 -0.93
CA ASN A 145 -10.47 -12.19 -0.54
C ASN A 145 -11.73 -12.76 0.13
N SER A 146 -12.29 -12.07 1.13
CA SER A 146 -13.55 -12.45 1.77
C SER A 146 -14.74 -12.34 0.81
N VAL A 147 -14.69 -11.42 -0.17
CA VAL A 147 -15.72 -11.26 -1.21
C VAL A 147 -15.76 -12.49 -2.11
N LEU A 148 -14.61 -12.95 -2.59
CA LEU A 148 -14.49 -14.13 -3.45
C LEU A 148 -14.90 -15.41 -2.70
N GLN A 149 -14.52 -15.53 -1.42
CA GLN A 149 -14.93 -16.66 -0.57
C GLN A 149 -16.43 -16.70 -0.30
N ALA A 150 -17.07 -15.54 -0.13
CA ALA A 150 -18.52 -15.44 0.02
C ALA A 150 -19.24 -15.75 -1.30
N TRP A 151 -18.69 -15.30 -2.43
CA TRP A 151 -19.29 -15.49 -3.74
C TRP A 151 -19.24 -16.94 -4.25
N GLN A 152 -18.06 -17.57 -4.20
CA GLN A 152 -17.82 -18.93 -4.72
C GLN A 152 -18.22 -19.13 -6.21
N GLY A 153 -18.30 -18.05 -7.00
CA GLY A 153 -18.76 -18.12 -8.39
C GLY A 153 -20.26 -18.35 -8.57
N ARG A 154 -21.05 -18.31 -7.49
CA ARG A 154 -22.49 -18.64 -7.50
C ARG A 154 -23.35 -17.39 -7.54
N LYS A 155 -24.36 -17.35 -8.43
CA LYS A 155 -25.21 -16.16 -8.62
C LYS A 155 -26.05 -15.85 -7.37
N GLU A 156 -26.50 -16.89 -6.68
CA GLU A 156 -27.25 -16.80 -5.43
C GLU A 156 -26.47 -16.14 -4.28
N ASN A 157 -25.13 -16.17 -4.34
CA ASN A 157 -24.26 -15.61 -3.30
C ASN A 157 -23.87 -14.15 -3.54
N VAL A 158 -24.28 -13.55 -4.66
CA VAL A 158 -23.96 -12.14 -5.00
C VAL A 158 -24.33 -11.17 -3.85
N PRO A 159 -25.51 -11.27 -3.20
CA PRO A 159 -25.83 -10.39 -2.07
C PRO A 159 -24.86 -10.54 -0.88
N SER A 160 -24.42 -11.76 -0.58
CA SER A 160 -23.44 -12.02 0.49
C SER A 160 -22.06 -11.44 0.15
N ALA A 161 -21.62 -11.61 -1.09
CA ALA A 161 -20.37 -11.03 -1.58
C ALA A 161 -20.38 -9.49 -1.53
N HIS A 162 -21.48 -8.86 -1.96
CA HIS A 162 -21.66 -7.41 -1.87
C HIS A 162 -21.61 -6.90 -0.41
N CYS A 163 -22.20 -7.65 0.53
CA CYS A 163 -22.13 -7.32 1.95
C CYS A 163 -20.68 -7.31 2.46
N GLN A 164 -19.87 -8.32 2.08
CA GLN A 164 -18.45 -8.34 2.45
C GLN A 164 -17.66 -7.19 1.82
N LEU A 165 -17.91 -6.89 0.53
CA LEU A 165 -17.23 -5.79 -0.15
C LEU A 165 -17.54 -4.45 0.53
N LEU A 166 -18.80 -4.18 0.85
CA LEU A 166 -19.20 -2.94 1.51
C LEU A 166 -18.60 -2.83 2.92
N LYS A 167 -18.54 -3.94 3.66
CA LYS A 167 -17.91 -3.99 4.98
C LYS A 167 -16.43 -3.61 4.90
N LEU A 168 -15.68 -4.22 3.98
CA LEU A 168 -14.25 -3.94 3.79
C LEU A 168 -14.00 -2.53 3.25
N ALA A 169 -14.82 -2.06 2.29
CA ALA A 169 -14.73 -0.71 1.77
C ALA A 169 -14.96 0.35 2.86
N LYS A 170 -15.97 0.16 3.72
CA LYS A 170 -16.23 1.04 4.87
C LYS A 170 -15.07 1.01 5.87
N ALA A 171 -14.58 -0.17 6.22
CA ALA A 171 -13.46 -0.31 7.14
C ALA A 171 -12.21 0.45 6.66
N ASN A 172 -11.84 0.28 5.38
CA ASN A 172 -10.70 0.97 4.79
C ASN A 172 -10.93 2.48 4.59
N SER A 173 -12.18 2.90 4.33
CA SER A 173 -12.54 4.32 4.32
C SER A 173 -12.34 4.96 5.70
N TYR A 174 -12.80 4.35 6.79
CA TYR A 174 -12.53 4.83 8.14
C TYR A 174 -11.04 4.82 8.49
N ALA A 175 -10.32 3.78 8.05
CA ALA A 175 -8.88 3.68 8.26
C ALA A 175 -8.10 4.79 7.53
N SER A 176 -8.52 5.20 6.33
CA SER A 176 -7.92 6.34 5.62
C SER A 176 -8.10 7.68 6.35
N MET A 177 -9.05 7.77 7.29
CA MET A 177 -9.26 8.93 8.15
C MET A 177 -8.63 8.76 9.54
N GLY A 178 -8.01 7.61 9.84
CA GLY A 178 -7.51 7.28 11.18
C GLY A 178 -8.63 7.02 12.22
N CYS A 179 -9.85 6.77 11.76
CA CYS A 179 -11.05 6.61 12.58
C CYS A 179 -11.58 5.16 12.61
N TYR A 180 -10.80 4.18 12.15
CA TYR A 180 -11.20 2.79 12.26
C TYR A 180 -10.93 2.26 13.67
N GLU A 181 -11.98 1.88 14.37
CA GLU A 181 -11.93 1.38 15.76
C GLU A 181 -11.84 -0.15 15.85
N GLY A 182 -11.74 -0.84 14.71
CA GLY A 182 -11.73 -2.30 14.65
C GLY A 182 -13.13 -2.91 14.70
N VAL A 183 -13.36 -3.96 13.91
CA VAL A 183 -14.51 -4.86 14.09
C VAL A 183 -14.11 -5.96 15.09
N LYS A 184 -14.98 -6.31 16.05
CA LYS A 184 -14.80 -7.47 16.95
C LYS A 184 -14.27 -8.67 16.15
N ARG A 185 -13.17 -9.27 16.63
CA ARG A 185 -12.40 -10.35 15.97
C ARG A 185 -13.32 -11.37 15.28
N THR A 186 -13.15 -11.55 13.96
CA THR A 186 -13.81 -12.64 13.23
C THR A 186 -12.75 -13.56 12.61
N PRO A 187 -12.92 -14.90 12.66
CA PRO A 187 -11.87 -15.87 12.30
C PRO A 187 -11.34 -15.81 10.85
N VAL A 188 -12.06 -15.13 9.95
CA VAL A 188 -11.74 -15.10 8.51
C VAL A 188 -10.70 -14.02 8.16
N GLY A 189 -10.66 -12.92 8.91
CA GLY A 189 -9.80 -11.75 8.61
C GLY A 189 -8.35 -11.85 9.07
N GLU A 190 -7.96 -12.95 9.73
CA GLU A 190 -6.64 -13.14 10.36
C GLU A 190 -5.67 -13.98 9.53
N ARG A 191 -6.13 -14.65 8.46
CA ARG A 191 -5.24 -15.49 7.63
C ARG A 191 -4.37 -14.62 6.73
N SER A 192 -3.05 -14.77 6.85
CA SER A 192 -2.09 -14.23 5.89
C SER A 192 -2.46 -14.68 4.48
N ILE A 193 -2.52 -13.74 3.54
CA ILE A 193 -2.82 -13.97 2.11
C ILE A 193 -1.55 -13.90 1.27
N PHE A 194 -0.42 -14.16 1.92
CA PHE A 194 0.89 -14.24 1.31
C PHE A 194 0.98 -15.46 0.40
N VAL A 195 1.44 -15.25 -0.84
CA VAL A 195 1.74 -16.32 -1.80
C VAL A 195 3.22 -16.16 -2.14
N ALA A 196 4.03 -17.14 -1.78
CA ALA A 196 5.45 -17.15 -2.11
C ALA A 196 5.64 -17.18 -3.63
N SER A 197 6.64 -16.43 -4.12
CA SER A 197 7.15 -16.52 -5.50
C SER A 197 6.28 -15.94 -6.63
N HIS A 198 5.21 -15.17 -6.34
CA HIS A 198 4.43 -14.39 -7.34
C HIS A 198 4.19 -15.08 -8.70
N ALA A 199 3.91 -16.38 -8.70
CA ALA A 199 3.44 -17.06 -9.91
C ALA A 199 1.98 -16.63 -10.14
N TYR A 200 1.78 -15.77 -11.13
CA TYR A 200 0.45 -15.45 -11.68
C TYR A 200 -0.12 -16.65 -12.42
#